data_AF-A0AAC9W1N5-F1
#
_entry.id   AF-A0AAC9W1N5-F1
#
_cell.length_a   1.000
_cell.length_b   1.000
_cell.length_c   1.000
_cell.angle_alpha   90.00
_cell.angle_beta   90.00
_cell.angle_gamma   90.00
#
_symmetry.space_group_name_H-M   'P 1'
#
loop_
_entity.id
_entity.type
_entity.pdbx_description
1 polymer ?
#
loop_
_entity_poly.entity_id
_entity_poly.type
_entity_poly.pdbx_seq_one_letter_code
_entity_poly.pdbx_strand_id
1 'polypeptide(L)'
;MNYLTEHLSFYAWLKKNPRGTPFQSFWNYLLTRNNAAAIRGEDGVMYWPVWFEVDNSDLRRILDEQDAKRIWEHRRRLIAAGLIEYTPGSGGKSGGYALVPFDRAQTRLQVIPQGGGEAVTVWNPPGNSSRTAGGAPLEGPAEQYAVSSDLNSLNTKYINIKEPYRYEGEPPVPYFNQLPMLTSEEMEHLSAIHKDDAALVEAIWAMKEQKKQEEESR
;
A
#
# COMPACT_ATOMS: atom_id res chain seq x y z
N MET A 1 -5.01 -7.35 -0.11
CA MET A 1 -5.01 -6.14 0.73
C MET A 1 -4.41 -4.98 -0.05
N ASN A 2 -5.16 -3.91 -0.30
CA ASN A 2 -4.71 -2.78 -1.14
C ASN A 2 -4.14 -1.64 -0.30
N TYR A 3 -2.88 -1.24 -0.53
CA TYR A 3 -2.22 -0.19 0.27
C TYR A 3 -3.05 1.10 0.36
N LEU A 4 -3.47 1.64 -0.79
CA LEU A 4 -4.18 2.92 -0.85
C LEU A 4 -5.56 2.79 -0.22
N THR A 5 -6.29 1.71 -0.52
CA THR A 5 -7.62 1.49 0.05
C THR A 5 -7.56 1.32 1.56
N GLU A 6 -6.63 0.52 2.08
CA GLU A 6 -6.47 0.32 3.53
C GLU A 6 -6.02 1.62 4.21
N HIS A 7 -5.11 2.38 3.61
CA HIS A 7 -4.64 3.65 4.18
C HIS A 7 -5.78 4.68 4.25
N LEU A 8 -6.57 4.82 3.19
CA LEU A 8 -7.75 5.70 3.18
C LEU A 8 -8.82 5.24 4.18
N SER A 9 -9.05 3.93 4.28
CA SER A 9 -9.98 3.34 5.25
C SER A 9 -9.52 3.59 6.69
N PHE A 10 -8.21 3.53 6.95
CA PHE A 10 -7.65 3.87 8.25
C PHE A 10 -7.90 5.32 8.63
N TYR A 11 -7.71 6.28 7.72
CA TYR A 11 -8.04 7.68 8.00
C TYR A 11 -9.54 7.92 8.15
N ALA A 12 -10.39 7.21 7.40
CA ALA A 12 -11.84 7.24 7.61
C ALA A 12 -12.23 6.71 9.00
N TRP A 13 -11.58 5.63 9.45
CA TRP A 13 -11.74 5.08 10.79
C TRP A 13 -11.24 6.03 11.88
N LEU A 14 -10.09 6.68 11.69
CA LEU A 14 -9.51 7.65 12.63
C LEU A 14 -10.41 8.87 12.85
N LYS A 15 -11.16 9.32 11.83
CA LYS A 15 -12.13 10.41 11.99
C LYS A 15 -13.18 10.11 13.05
N LYS A 16 -13.58 8.85 13.20
CA LYS A 16 -14.54 8.41 14.22
C LYS A 16 -13.86 7.88 15.50
N ASN A 17 -12.58 7.53 15.41
CA ASN A 17 -11.77 6.99 16.49
C ASN A 17 -10.47 7.79 16.64
N PRO A 18 -10.48 8.98 17.26
CA PRO A 18 -9.26 9.76 17.43
C PRO A 18 -8.19 8.97 18.20
N ARG A 19 -6.97 8.95 17.66
CA ARG A 19 -5.80 8.28 18.26
C ARG A 19 -4.58 9.17 18.14
N GLY A 20 -3.69 9.10 19.12
CA GLY A 20 -2.45 9.88 19.13
C GLY A 20 -1.45 9.43 18.05
N THR A 21 -0.50 10.30 17.72
CA THR A 21 0.52 10.07 16.69
C THR A 21 1.23 8.72 16.81
N PRO A 22 1.68 8.24 17.99
CA PRO A 22 2.37 6.95 18.09
C PRO A 22 1.52 5.76 17.62
N PHE A 23 0.21 5.80 17.84
CA PHE A 23 -0.71 4.75 17.38
C PHE A 23 -0.82 4.75 15.85
N GLN A 24 -0.96 5.93 15.25
CA GLN A 24 -1.05 6.10 13.80
C GLN A 24 0.25 5.71 13.11
N SER A 25 1.40 6.18 13.62
CA SER A 25 2.72 5.83 13.10
C SER A 25 2.99 4.33 13.17
N PHE A 26 2.58 3.68 14.26
CA PHE A 26 2.75 2.23 14.38
C PHE A 26 1.96 1.48 13.31
N TRP A 27 0.66 1.78 13.17
CA TRP A 27 -0.17 1.11 12.17
C TRP A 27 0.33 1.37 10.74
N ASN A 28 0.67 2.62 10.41
CA ASN A 28 1.21 2.97 9.09
C ASN A 28 2.54 2.25 8.81
N TYR A 29 3.43 2.13 9.80
CA TYR A 29 4.65 1.37 9.63
C TYR A 29 4.35 -0.11 9.34
N LEU A 30 3.43 -0.73 10.08
CA LEU A 30 3.01 -2.11 9.80
C LEU A 30 2.43 -2.26 8.39
N LEU A 31 1.62 -1.30 7.92
CA LEU A 31 1.09 -1.29 6.55
C LEU A 31 2.22 -1.26 5.52
N THR A 32 3.22 -0.39 5.69
CA THR A 32 4.39 -0.33 4.81
C THR A 32 5.16 -1.65 4.83
N ARG A 33 5.36 -2.27 5.99
CA ARG A 33 6.06 -3.56 6.12
C ARG A 33 5.31 -4.71 5.45
N ASN A 34 3.99 -4.79 5.62
CA ASN A 34 3.18 -5.79 4.94
C ASN A 34 3.24 -5.63 3.42
N ASN A 35 3.20 -4.40 2.92
CA ASN A 35 3.29 -4.14 1.49
C ASN A 35 4.67 -4.48 0.91
N ALA A 36 5.74 -4.19 1.66
CA ALA A 36 7.09 -4.63 1.28
C ALA A 36 7.28 -6.15 1.31
N ALA A 37 6.44 -6.87 2.07
CA ALA A 37 6.44 -8.32 2.15
C ALA A 37 5.58 -9.00 1.07
N ALA A 38 5.05 -8.25 0.09
CA ALA A 38 4.27 -8.83 -0.99
C ALA A 38 5.08 -9.84 -1.80
N ILE A 39 4.47 -10.99 -2.09
CA ILE A 39 5.06 -12.08 -2.85
C ILE A 39 4.43 -12.13 -4.25
N ARG A 40 5.19 -12.62 -5.22
CA ARG A 40 4.65 -12.90 -6.56
C ARG A 40 4.24 -14.36 -6.63
N GLY A 41 3.02 -14.67 -7.05
CA GLY A 41 2.56 -16.04 -7.29
C GLY A 41 3.06 -16.59 -8.63
N GLU A 42 2.90 -17.89 -8.85
CA GLU A 42 3.24 -18.54 -10.13
C GLU A 42 2.48 -17.95 -11.33
N ASP A 43 1.27 -17.44 -11.10
CA ASP A 43 0.46 -16.75 -12.11
C ASP A 43 0.94 -15.32 -12.40
N GLY A 44 2.05 -14.90 -11.79
CA GLY A 44 2.67 -13.60 -11.98
C GLY A 44 1.97 -12.46 -11.23
N VAL A 45 0.92 -12.74 -10.46
CA VAL A 45 0.15 -11.77 -9.67
C VAL A 45 0.86 -11.51 -8.33
N MET A 46 0.78 -10.27 -7.84
CA MET A 46 1.30 -9.90 -6.52
C MET A 46 0.25 -10.17 -5.44
N TYR A 47 0.68 -10.79 -4.34
CA TYR A 47 -0.13 -11.16 -3.20
C TYR A 47 0.47 -10.64 -1.91
N TRP A 48 -0.38 -10.19 -1.00
CA TRP A 48 0.03 -9.69 0.32
C TRP A 48 -0.11 -10.80 1.34
N PRO A 49 0.97 -11.17 2.05
CA PRO A 49 0.89 -12.19 3.08
C PRO A 49 0.00 -11.72 4.23
N VAL A 50 -0.71 -12.67 4.84
CA VAL A 50 -1.46 -12.43 6.08
C VAL A 50 -0.48 -12.14 7.21
N TRP A 51 0.52 -12.99 7.37
CA TRP A 51 1.53 -12.89 8.42
C TRP A 51 2.86 -12.37 7.86
N PHE A 52 3.46 -11.41 8.56
CA PHE A 52 4.77 -10.86 8.23
C PHE A 52 5.55 -10.55 9.52
N GLU A 53 6.88 -10.61 9.42
CA GLU A 53 7.76 -10.35 10.55
C GLU A 53 8.24 -8.91 10.60
N VAL A 54 8.35 -8.40 11.83
CA VAL A 54 8.90 -7.08 12.13
C VAL A 54 9.86 -7.18 13.30
N ASP A 55 11.05 -6.62 13.11
CA ASP A 55 12.09 -6.58 14.15
C ASP A 55 11.74 -5.59 15.26
N ASN A 56 11.95 -6.01 16.51
CA ASN A 56 11.68 -5.17 17.67
C ASN A 56 12.59 -3.93 17.70
N SER A 57 13.78 -3.98 17.11
CA SER A 57 14.69 -2.83 16.98
C SER A 57 14.12 -1.72 16.10
N ASP A 58 13.41 -2.08 15.02
CA ASP A 58 12.76 -1.07 14.18
C ASP A 58 11.59 -0.41 14.90
N LEU A 59 10.81 -1.19 15.64
CA LEU A 59 9.70 -0.66 16.45
C LEU A 59 10.20 0.31 17.51
N ARG A 60 11.30 -0.03 18.18
CA ARG A 60 11.95 0.86 19.16
C ARG A 60 12.31 2.20 18.54
N ARG A 61 12.91 2.18 17.35
CA ARG A 61 13.32 3.40 16.62
C ARG A 61 12.13 4.24 16.17
N ILE A 62 11.08 3.61 15.65
CA ILE A 62 9.92 4.33 15.06
C ILE A 62 9.00 4.89 16.13
N LEU A 63 8.87 4.19 17.25
CA LEU A 63 8.08 4.63 18.39
C LEU A 63 8.86 5.54 19.35
N ASP A 64 10.16 5.74 19.09
CA ASP A 64 11.11 6.40 19.99
C ASP A 64 11.00 5.86 21.43
N GLU A 65 10.90 4.52 21.54
CA GLU A 65 10.56 3.85 22.78
C GLU A 65 11.42 2.60 22.98
N GLN A 66 12.25 2.60 24.01
CA GLN A 66 13.17 1.50 24.29
C GLN A 66 12.57 0.45 25.24
N ASP A 67 11.56 0.83 26.02
CA ASP A 67 10.91 -0.07 26.96
C ASP A 67 10.00 -1.08 26.25
N ALA A 68 10.33 -2.36 26.40
CA ALA A 68 9.55 -3.47 25.86
C ALA A 68 8.10 -3.49 26.37
N LYS A 69 7.85 -3.03 27.61
CA LYS A 69 6.50 -2.95 28.17
C LYS A 69 5.66 -1.91 27.44
N ARG A 70 6.24 -0.74 27.15
CA ARG A 70 5.54 0.32 26.41
C ARG A 70 5.29 -0.06 24.95
N ILE A 71 6.24 -0.73 24.29
CA ILE A 71 6.00 -1.33 22.97
C ILE A 71 4.83 -2.33 23.02
N TRP A 72 4.78 -3.16 24.07
CA TRP A 72 3.65 -4.07 24.28
C TRP A 72 2.32 -3.33 24.47
N GLU A 73 2.29 -2.21 25.18
CA GLU A 73 1.09 -1.37 25.28
C GLU A 73 0.65 -0.82 23.92
N HIS A 74 1.59 -0.37 23.09
CA HIS A 74 1.28 0.06 21.71
C HIS A 74 0.63 -1.07 20.90
N ARG A 75 1.16 -2.30 21.00
CA ARG A 75 0.56 -3.49 20.36
C ARG A 75 -0.85 -3.76 20.88
N ARG A 76 -1.01 -3.76 22.21
CA ARG A 76 -2.30 -4.02 22.86
C ARG A 76 -3.37 -3.02 22.41
N ARG A 77 -3.01 -1.75 22.20
CA ARG A 77 -3.93 -0.73 21.69
C ARG A 77 -4.40 -1.04 20.25
N LEU A 78 -3.51 -1.46 19.37
CA LEU A 78 -3.88 -1.85 17.99
C LEU A 78 -4.71 -3.14 17.95
N ILE A 79 -4.36 -4.13 18.79
CA ILE A 79 -5.14 -5.37 18.96
C ILE A 79 -6.54 -5.06 19.47
N ALA A 80 -6.65 -4.24 20.51
CA ALA A 80 -7.94 -3.84 21.08
C ALA A 80 -8.80 -3.04 20.11
N ALA A 81 -8.19 -2.34 19.16
CA ALA A 81 -8.88 -1.66 18.07
C ALA A 81 -9.27 -2.59 16.90
N GLY A 82 -8.90 -3.88 16.96
CA GLY A 82 -9.22 -4.86 15.91
C GLY A 82 -8.46 -4.63 14.59
N LEU A 83 -7.33 -3.90 14.65
CA LEU A 83 -6.55 -3.51 13.47
C LEU A 83 -5.40 -4.48 13.15
N ILE A 84 -4.95 -5.23 14.15
CA ILE A 84 -3.85 -6.21 14.00
C ILE A 84 -4.12 -7.49 14.79
N GLU A 85 -3.54 -8.58 14.32
CA GLU A 85 -3.22 -9.77 15.12
C GLU A 85 -1.69 -9.83 15.35
N TYR A 86 -1.26 -10.46 16.45
CA TYR A 86 0.14 -10.52 16.84
C TYR A 86 0.52 -11.88 17.41
N THR A 87 1.68 -12.38 17.00
CA THR A 87 2.32 -13.57 17.57
C THR A 87 3.74 -13.21 18.03
N PRO A 88 4.13 -13.52 19.28
CA PRO A 88 5.50 -13.30 19.72
C PRO A 88 6.47 -14.19 18.94
N GLY A 89 7.56 -13.62 18.44
CA GLY A 89 8.60 -14.41 17.78
C GLY A 89 9.57 -15.05 18.78
N SER A 90 10.35 -16.01 18.29
CA SER A 90 11.33 -16.74 19.08
C SER A 90 12.52 -15.86 19.48
N GLY A 91 12.91 -15.91 20.76
CA GLY A 91 14.11 -15.22 21.26
C GLY A 91 14.01 -13.69 21.34
N GLY A 92 12.80 -13.12 21.24
CA GLY A 92 12.56 -11.69 21.47
C GLY A 92 13.09 -10.74 20.39
N LYS A 93 13.49 -11.26 19.23
CA LYS A 93 14.10 -10.46 18.13
C LYS A 93 13.07 -9.92 17.14
N SER A 94 12.21 -10.78 16.61
CA SER A 94 11.10 -10.42 15.73
C SER A 94 9.75 -10.75 16.36
N GLY A 95 8.69 -10.12 15.86
CA GLY A 95 7.31 -10.49 16.14
C GLY A 95 6.56 -10.69 14.83
N GLY A 96 5.64 -11.66 14.81
CA GLY A 96 4.72 -11.87 13.70
C GLY A 96 3.51 -10.96 13.83
N TYR A 97 3.14 -10.30 12.75
CA TYR A 97 1.98 -9.43 12.68
C TYR A 97 1.08 -9.85 11.52
N ALA A 98 -0.22 -9.76 11.73
CA ALA A 98 -1.18 -9.72 10.63
C ALA A 98 -1.97 -8.42 10.69
N LEU A 99 -2.01 -7.71 9.57
CA LEU A 99 -2.93 -6.57 9.44
C LEU A 99 -4.32 -7.11 9.17
N VAL A 100 -5.28 -6.58 9.91
CA VAL A 100 -6.68 -6.91 9.74
C VAL A 100 -7.26 -5.94 8.70
N PRO A 101 -7.69 -6.42 7.52
CA PRO A 101 -8.23 -5.55 6.49
C PRO A 101 -9.51 -4.84 6.96
N PHE A 102 -9.68 -3.58 6.56
CA PHE A 102 -10.94 -2.86 6.79
C PHE A 102 -12.10 -3.47 6.00
N ASP A 103 -11.82 -3.97 4.80
CA ASP A 103 -12.76 -4.77 4.04
C ASP A 103 -12.77 -6.22 4.54
N ARG A 104 -13.77 -6.53 5.37
CA ARG A 104 -13.95 -7.85 5.99
C ARG A 104 -14.39 -8.93 5.02
N ALA A 105 -14.73 -8.58 3.78
CA ALA A 105 -15.02 -9.57 2.74
C ALA A 105 -13.74 -10.16 2.11
N GLN A 106 -12.56 -9.63 2.45
CA GLN A 106 -11.28 -10.25 2.04
C GLN A 106 -11.13 -11.63 2.70
N THR A 107 -10.79 -12.62 1.87
CA THR A 107 -10.58 -14.01 2.30
C THR A 107 -9.09 -14.36 2.35
N ARG A 108 -8.75 -15.50 2.94
CA ARG A 108 -7.38 -16.02 2.99
C ARG A 108 -7.21 -17.10 1.92
N LEU A 109 -6.13 -17.04 1.15
CA LEU A 109 -5.78 -18.02 0.11
C LEU A 109 -4.35 -18.53 0.35
N GLN A 110 -4.08 -19.79 0.02
CA GLN A 110 -2.71 -20.31 -0.03
C GLN A 110 -2.13 -20.09 -1.42
N VAL A 111 -0.97 -19.44 -1.51
CA VAL A 111 -0.27 -19.18 -2.76
C VAL A 111 1.16 -19.68 -2.67
N ILE A 112 1.62 -20.39 -3.71
CA ILE A 112 3.02 -20.80 -3.85
C ILE A 112 3.78 -19.63 -4.50
N PRO A 113 4.87 -19.14 -3.89
CA PRO A 113 5.68 -18.08 -4.47
C PRO A 113 6.31 -18.49 -5.81
N GLN A 114 6.47 -17.52 -6.70
CA GLN A 114 7.22 -17.67 -7.94
C GLN A 114 8.68 -18.01 -7.59
N GLY A 115 9.16 -19.15 -8.08
CA GLY A 115 10.47 -19.71 -7.70
C GLY A 115 10.37 -20.94 -6.77
N GLY A 116 9.16 -21.33 -6.39
CA GLY A 116 8.90 -22.47 -5.51
C GLY A 116 9.12 -22.14 -4.03
N GLY A 117 8.73 -23.06 -3.16
CA GLY A 117 8.83 -22.90 -1.71
C GLY A 117 7.58 -23.37 -0.98
N GLU A 118 7.50 -23.02 0.30
CA GLU A 118 6.31 -23.28 1.11
C GLU A 118 5.15 -22.38 0.68
N ALA A 119 3.93 -22.92 0.73
CA ALA A 119 2.73 -22.14 0.48
C ALA A 119 2.56 -21.06 1.54
N VAL A 120 2.34 -19.82 1.10
CA VAL A 120 2.15 -18.66 1.96
C VAL A 120 0.67 -18.30 1.98
N THR A 121 0.12 -18.05 3.17
CA THR A 121 -1.25 -17.57 3.32
C THR A 121 -1.29 -16.08 3.02
N VAL A 122 -2.10 -15.70 2.03
CA VAL A 122 -2.22 -14.33 1.52
C VAL A 122 -3.65 -13.82 1.57
N TRP A 123 -3.83 -12.50 1.54
CA TRP A 123 -5.13 -11.85 1.44
C TRP A 123 -5.65 -11.87 0.00
N ASN A 124 -6.87 -12.36 -0.18
CA ASN A 124 -7.58 -12.41 -1.45
C ASN A 124 -8.76 -11.41 -1.46
N PRO A 125 -8.79 -10.43 -2.39
CA PRO A 125 -9.89 -9.49 -2.51
C PRO A 125 -11.25 -10.17 -2.78
N PRO A 126 -12.36 -9.62 -2.28
CA PRO A 126 -13.69 -10.09 -2.65
C PRO A 126 -13.91 -9.97 -4.17
N GLY A 127 -14.52 -10.97 -4.77
CA GLY A 127 -14.80 -11.02 -6.21
C GLY A 127 -13.71 -11.71 -7.06
N ASN A 128 -12.55 -12.05 -6.49
CA ASN A 128 -11.52 -12.83 -7.17
C ASN A 128 -11.73 -14.36 -7.02
N SER A 129 -12.96 -14.78 -6.67
CA SER A 129 -13.35 -16.13 -6.21
C SER A 129 -13.24 -17.26 -7.27
N SER A 130 -12.58 -17.03 -8.40
CA SER A 130 -12.42 -18.03 -9.46
C SER A 130 -11.24 -18.98 -9.26
N ARG A 131 -10.40 -18.81 -8.21
CA ARG A 131 -9.27 -19.71 -7.94
C ARG A 131 -9.32 -20.23 -6.51
N THR A 132 -9.77 -21.49 -6.40
CA THR A 132 -9.81 -22.34 -5.20
C THR A 132 -10.69 -21.86 -4.04
N ALA A 133 -12.00 -22.11 -4.18
CA ALA A 133 -12.95 -22.05 -3.09
C ALA A 133 -12.82 -23.31 -2.21
N GLY A 134 -12.54 -23.09 -0.92
CA GLY A 134 -12.50 -24.11 0.12
C GLY A 134 -12.55 -23.49 1.50
N GLY A 135 -13.50 -22.58 1.74
CA GLY A 135 -13.70 -21.97 3.05
C GLY A 135 -14.93 -21.07 3.05
N ALA A 136 -15.89 -21.36 3.92
CA ALA A 136 -17.13 -20.61 4.06
C ALA A 136 -16.87 -19.14 4.46
N PRO A 137 -17.68 -18.17 4.01
CA PRO A 137 -17.58 -16.79 4.47
C PRO A 137 -17.87 -16.73 5.98
N LEU A 138 -17.01 -16.06 6.75
CA LEU A 138 -17.36 -15.63 8.09
C LEU A 138 -18.26 -14.40 7.94
N GLU A 139 -19.56 -14.57 8.20
CA GLU A 139 -20.52 -13.46 8.28
C GLU A 139 -20.22 -12.60 9.52
N GLY A 140 -19.35 -11.62 9.36
CA GLY A 140 -19.25 -10.45 10.23
C GLY A 140 -19.88 -9.24 9.54
N PRO A 141 -20.50 -8.30 10.28
CA PRO A 141 -21.08 -7.10 9.66
C PRO A 141 -19.98 -6.32 8.93
N ALA A 142 -20.21 -6.01 7.65
CA ALA A 142 -19.35 -5.15 6.86
C ALA A 142 -19.19 -3.79 7.58
N GLU A 143 -17.97 -3.49 8.03
CA GLU A 143 -17.72 -2.22 8.70
C GLU A 143 -17.86 -1.06 7.69
N GLN A 144 -18.64 -0.05 8.08
CA GLN A 144 -18.92 1.18 7.30
C GLN A 144 -17.68 2.07 7.03
N TYR A 145 -16.47 1.57 7.22
CA TYR A 145 -15.20 2.28 7.09
C TYR A 145 -14.40 1.87 5.85
N ALA A 146 -14.78 0.77 5.18
CA ALA A 146 -14.14 0.36 3.94
C ALA A 146 -14.44 1.38 2.84
N VAL A 147 -13.38 2.03 2.33
CA VAL A 147 -13.47 2.88 1.14
C VAL A 147 -13.51 1.98 -0.11
N SER A 148 -14.37 2.32 -1.10
CA SER A 148 -14.76 1.48 -2.24
C SER A 148 -13.61 0.74 -2.96
N SER A 149 -13.93 -0.46 -3.45
CA SER A 149 -13.09 -1.41 -4.19
C SER A 149 -12.66 -0.96 -5.59
N ASP A 150 -13.17 0.17 -6.10
CA ASP A 150 -12.80 0.69 -7.44
C ASP A 150 -11.30 1.02 -7.57
N LEU A 151 -10.62 1.18 -6.43
CA LEU A 151 -9.17 1.37 -6.31
C LEU A 151 -8.37 0.06 -6.38
N ASN A 152 -9.01 -1.13 -6.39
CA ASN A 152 -8.31 -2.43 -6.47
C ASN A 152 -7.49 -2.60 -7.76
N SER A 153 -7.89 -1.92 -8.84
CA SER A 153 -7.17 -1.88 -10.12
C SER A 153 -5.87 -1.06 -10.06
N LEU A 154 -5.64 -0.24 -9.03
CA LEU A 154 -4.43 0.57 -8.91
C LEU A 154 -3.23 -0.21 -8.39
N ASN A 155 -3.46 -1.38 -7.77
CA ASN A 155 -2.41 -2.17 -7.12
C ASN A 155 -1.69 -3.15 -8.08
N THR A 156 -2.11 -3.22 -9.35
CA THR A 156 -1.32 -3.85 -10.43
C THR A 156 -0.17 -2.96 -10.89
N LYS A 157 -0.11 -1.69 -10.47
CA LYS A 157 0.98 -0.79 -10.79
C LYS A 157 2.08 -0.94 -9.72
N TYR A 158 3.18 -1.57 -10.14
CA TYR A 158 4.46 -1.72 -9.43
C TYR A 158 4.75 -0.59 -8.42
N ILE A 159 4.80 -0.92 -7.12
CA ILE A 159 5.45 -0.07 -6.11
C ILE A 159 6.91 -0.56 -6.01
N ASN A 160 7.80 0.04 -6.79
CA ASN A 160 9.23 -0.31 -6.76
C ASN A 160 9.89 0.30 -5.51
N ILE A 161 10.07 -0.49 -4.44
CA ILE A 161 10.79 -0.09 -3.22
C ILE A 161 12.31 -0.36 -3.35
N LYS A 162 12.80 -0.76 -4.53
CA LYS A 162 14.20 -1.20 -4.75
C LYS A 162 15.01 -0.31 -5.71
N GLU A 163 14.79 1.00 -5.75
CA GLU A 163 15.77 1.89 -6.40
C GLU A 163 16.55 2.71 -5.37
N PRO A 164 17.82 2.35 -5.07
CA PRO A 164 18.75 3.31 -4.50
C PRO A 164 19.04 4.39 -5.56
N TYR A 165 19.16 5.65 -5.11
CA TYR A 165 19.82 6.79 -5.77
C TYR A 165 20.07 6.66 -7.29
N ARG A 166 19.28 7.40 -8.10
CA ARG A 166 19.51 7.52 -9.55
C ARG A 166 20.86 8.18 -9.84
N TYR A 167 21.61 7.62 -10.79
CA TYR A 167 22.69 8.33 -11.49
C TYR A 167 22.08 9.23 -12.57
N GLU A 168 22.63 10.44 -12.76
CA GLU A 168 22.23 11.33 -13.87
C GLU A 168 22.44 10.63 -15.21
N GLY A 169 21.38 10.53 -16.02
CA GLY A 169 21.45 10.00 -17.40
C GLY A 169 20.51 8.83 -17.71
N GLU A 170 19.85 8.22 -16.73
CA GLU A 170 18.83 7.19 -17.01
C GLU A 170 17.46 7.82 -17.34
N PRO A 171 16.72 7.27 -18.34
CA PRO A 171 15.39 7.76 -18.68
C PRO A 171 14.46 7.59 -17.48
N PRO A 172 13.61 8.58 -17.17
CA PRO A 172 12.75 8.52 -16.00
C PRO A 172 11.78 7.34 -16.12
N VAL A 173 11.87 6.40 -15.17
CA VAL A 173 10.86 5.35 -14.98
C VAL A 173 9.49 6.02 -14.79
N PRO A 174 8.43 5.62 -15.52
CA PRO A 174 7.14 6.27 -15.48
C PRO A 174 6.49 6.05 -14.10
N TYR A 175 6.38 7.11 -13.30
CA TYR A 175 5.65 7.07 -12.04
C TYR A 175 4.15 7.29 -12.25
N PHE A 176 3.36 6.85 -11.26
CA PHE A 176 1.90 7.03 -11.14
C PHE A 176 1.41 8.39 -11.68
N ASN A 177 0.45 8.37 -12.62
CA ASN A 177 -0.21 9.55 -13.20
C ASN A 177 0.73 10.64 -13.73
N GLN A 178 1.90 10.29 -14.27
CA GLN A 178 2.66 11.25 -15.07
C GLN A 178 1.95 11.44 -16.42
N LEU A 179 1.42 12.64 -16.63
CA LEU A 179 1.02 13.07 -17.97
C LEU A 179 2.26 13.04 -18.89
N PRO A 180 2.08 12.76 -20.19
CA PRO A 180 3.18 12.66 -21.14
C PRO A 180 4.11 13.87 -21.06
N MET A 181 5.42 13.62 -21.17
CA MET A 181 6.40 14.69 -21.10
C MET A 181 6.28 15.58 -22.35
N LEU A 182 6.35 16.89 -22.14
CA LEU A 182 6.47 17.83 -23.24
C LEU A 182 7.91 17.83 -23.75
N THR A 183 8.09 17.97 -25.06
CA THR A 183 9.41 18.15 -25.66
C THR A 183 9.97 19.53 -25.29
N SER A 184 11.29 19.70 -25.42
CA SER A 184 11.93 21.01 -25.18
C SER A 184 11.34 22.11 -26.06
N GLU A 185 10.97 21.77 -27.30
CA GLU A 185 10.33 22.70 -28.25
C GLU A 185 8.92 23.11 -27.80
N GLU A 186 8.13 22.16 -27.27
CA GLU A 186 6.79 22.43 -26.73
C GLU A 186 6.86 23.32 -25.47
N MET A 187 7.84 23.07 -24.60
CA MET A 187 8.09 23.88 -23.40
C MET A 187 8.55 25.30 -23.76
N GLU A 188 9.45 25.45 -24.73
CA GLU A 188 9.90 26.76 -25.20
C GLU A 188 8.75 27.55 -25.81
N HIS A 189 7.90 26.91 -26.61
CA HIS A 189 6.70 27.53 -27.19
C HIS A 189 5.73 28.02 -26.11
N LEU A 190 5.46 27.20 -25.08
CA LEU A 190 4.60 27.60 -23.96
C LEU A 190 5.19 28.75 -23.16
N SER A 191 6.50 28.74 -22.89
CA SER A 191 7.18 29.81 -22.16
C SER A 191 7.25 31.14 -22.94
N ALA A 192 7.24 31.07 -24.26
CA ALA A 192 7.19 32.24 -25.12
C ALA A 192 5.82 32.93 -25.10
N ILE A 193 4.74 32.15 -24.92
CA ILE A 193 3.34 32.64 -24.89
C ILE A 193 2.93 33.07 -23.48
N HIS A 194 3.25 32.26 -22.47
CA HIS A 194 2.83 32.49 -21.10
C HIS A 194 4.01 33.03 -20.27
N LYS A 195 4.01 34.36 -20.06
CA LYS A 195 5.01 35.06 -19.24
C LYS A 195 4.71 35.07 -17.75
N ASP A 196 3.50 34.67 -17.36
CA ASP A 196 3.07 34.51 -15.97
C ASP A 196 3.24 33.05 -15.55
N ASP A 197 3.87 32.82 -14.40
CA ASP A 197 4.24 31.48 -13.93
C ASP A 197 3.01 30.60 -13.68
N ALA A 198 1.89 31.17 -13.18
CA ALA A 198 0.68 30.40 -12.93
C ALA A 198 -0.01 30.01 -14.26
N ALA A 199 -0.13 30.95 -15.19
CA ALA A 199 -0.67 30.69 -16.52
C ALA A 199 0.19 29.69 -17.32
N LEU A 200 1.52 29.73 -17.14
CA LEU A 200 2.44 28.78 -17.76
C LEU A 200 2.23 27.37 -17.20
N VAL A 201 2.09 27.22 -15.88
CA VAL A 201 1.82 25.93 -15.24
C VAL A 201 0.49 25.34 -15.71
N GLU A 202 -0.56 26.15 -15.79
CA GLU A 202 -1.86 25.70 -16.31
C GLU A 202 -1.80 25.28 -17.78
N ALA A 203 -1.10 26.05 -18.62
CA ALA A 203 -0.91 25.73 -20.03
C ALA A 203 -0.10 24.45 -20.24
N ILE A 204 0.96 24.25 -19.45
CA ILE A 204 1.73 23.01 -19.43
C ILE A 204 0.83 21.83 -19.05
N TRP A 205 -0.01 21.99 -18.03
CA TRP A 205 -0.91 20.94 -17.58
C TRP A 205 -1.98 20.58 -18.62
N ALA A 206 -2.58 21.58 -19.26
CA ALA A 206 -3.60 21.40 -20.28
C ALA A 206 -3.04 20.67 -21.54
N MET A 207 -1.87 21.07 -22.01
CA MET A 207 -1.22 20.43 -23.17
C MET A 207 -0.84 18.98 -22.88
N LYS A 208 -0.40 18.72 -21.65
CA LYS A 208 -0.09 17.37 -21.16
C LYS A 208 -1.32 16.46 -21.07
N GLU A 209 -2.47 16.99 -20.64
CA GLU A 209 -3.74 16.23 -20.63
C GLU A 209 -4.24 15.97 -22.06
N GLN A 210 -4.11 16.94 -22.97
CA GLN A 210 -4.50 16.76 -24.37
C GLN A 210 -3.70 15.63 -25.04
N LYS A 211 -2.38 15.61 -24.88
CA LYS A 211 -1.54 14.52 -25.40
C LYS A 211 -1.95 13.15 -24.87
N LYS A 212 -2.33 13.07 -23.60
CA LYS A 212 -2.80 11.81 -23.00
C LYS A 212 -4.11 11.35 -23.64
N GLN A 213 -5.06 12.25 -23.87
CA GLN A 213 -6.31 11.92 -24.56
C GLN A 213 -6.07 11.47 -26.01
N GLU A 214 -5.09 12.06 -26.70
CA GLU A 214 -4.68 11.66 -28.05
C GLU A 214 -3.99 10.29 -28.09
N GLU A 215 -3.21 9.94 -27.05
CA GLU A 215 -2.61 8.61 -26.89
C GLU A 215 -3.65 7.54 -26.50
N GLU A 216 -4.65 7.88 -25.68
CA GLU A 216 -5.72 6.97 -25.26
C GLU A 216 -6.80 6.75 -26.35
N SER A 217 -6.85 7.60 -27.38
CA SER A 217 -7.79 7.50 -28.51
C SER A 217 -7.21 6.83 -29.77
N ARG A 218 -5.94 6.40 -29.73
CA ARG A 218 -5.27 5.60 -30.77
C ARG A 218 -5.32 4.11 -30.49
#